data_AF-A0A9E5KK23-F1
#
_entry.id   AF-A0A9E5KK23-F1
#
_cell.length_a   1.000
_cell.length_b   1.000
_cell.length_c   1.000
_cell.angle_alpha   90.00
_cell.angle_beta   90.00
_cell.angle_gamma   90.00
#
_symmetry.space_group_name_H-M   'P 1'
#
loop_
_entity.id
_entity.type
_entity.pdbx_description
1 polymer ?
#
loop_
_entity_poly.entity_id
_entity_poly.type
_entity_poly.pdbx_seq_one_letter_code
_entity_poly.pdbx_strand_id
1 'polypeptide(L)' 'PIIDSSYDFAEIFIFKNKADHDAYQVDPIHVDFVNSCKSYWSSVKIYDFE' A
#
# COMPACT_ATOMS: atom_id res chain seq x y z
N PRO A 1 18.16 7.38 -15.71
CA PRO A 1 16.78 7.88 -15.88
C PRO A 1 16.24 8.34 -14.51
N ILE A 2 15.45 9.43 -14.46
CA ILE A 2 14.89 9.97 -13.22
C ILE A 2 13.60 9.22 -12.83
N ILE A 3 12.91 8.63 -13.80
CA ILE A 3 11.65 7.89 -13.63
C ILE A 3 11.94 6.45 -13.22
N ASP A 4 11.31 6.00 -12.14
CA ASP A 4 11.24 4.57 -11.77
C ASP A 4 10.14 3.89 -12.62
N SER A 5 10.53 2.85 -13.35
CA SER A 5 9.64 2.03 -14.18
C SER A 5 9.76 0.55 -13.83
N SER A 6 10.24 0.24 -12.62
CA SER A 6 10.47 -1.14 -12.16
C SER A 6 9.23 -1.85 -11.60
N TYR A 7 8.08 -1.16 -11.55
CA TYR A 7 6.83 -1.68 -10.98
C TYR A 7 5.74 -1.85 -12.05
N ASP A 8 4.87 -2.84 -11.88
CA ASP A 8 3.72 -3.09 -12.77
C ASP A 8 2.49 -2.24 -12.40
N PHE A 9 2.28 -1.97 -11.11
CA PHE A 9 1.11 -1.27 -10.58
C PHE A 9 1.49 -0.19 -9.56
N ALA A 10 0.72 0.90 -9.54
CA ALA A 10 0.79 1.93 -8.51
C ALA A 10 -0.60 2.17 -7.93
N GLU A 11 -0.66 2.34 -6.61
CA GLU A 11 -1.87 2.64 -5.86
C GLU A 11 -1.62 3.86 -4.97
N ILE A 12 -2.63 4.73 -4.85
CA ILE A 12 -2.54 5.96 -4.05
C ILE A 12 -3.76 6.00 -3.14
N PHE A 13 -3.49 6.10 -1.83
CA PHE A 13 -4.51 6.30 -0.81
C PHE A 13 -4.42 7.72 -0.26
N ILE A 14 -5.58 8.34 -0.06
CA ILE A 14 -5.68 9.65 0.59
C ILE A 14 -6.52 9.47 1.84
N PHE A 15 -5.89 9.70 2.99
CA PHE A 15 -6.55 9.69 4.27
C PHE A 15 -6.75 11.13 4.74
N LYS A 16 -7.88 11.41 5.40
CA LYS A 16 -8.10 12.70 6.06
C LYS A 16 -7.06 12.95 7.16
N ASN A 17 -6.72 11.84 7.81
CA ASN A 17 -6.01 11.62 9.05
C ASN A 17 -4.77 10.74 9.05
N LYS A 18 -3.76 11.01 9.87
CA LYS A 18 -2.82 9.93 10.25
C LYS A 18 -3.52 8.81 11.03
N ALA A 19 -4.47 9.12 11.92
CA ALA A 19 -5.18 8.07 12.66
C ALA A 19 -6.05 7.20 11.74
N ASP A 20 -6.64 7.79 10.70
CA ASP A 20 -7.42 7.06 9.70
C ASP A 20 -6.52 6.13 8.86
N HIS A 21 -5.32 6.59 8.50
CA HIS A 21 -4.30 5.74 7.87
C HIS A 21 -3.88 4.58 8.77
N ASP A 22 -3.56 4.86 10.04
CA ASP A 22 -3.10 3.85 10.98
C ASP A 22 -4.21 2.81 11.28
N ALA A 23 -5.48 3.23 11.25
CA ALA A 23 -6.63 2.32 11.35
C ALA A 23 -6.77 1.40 10.13
N TYR A 24 -6.55 1.92 8.91
CA TYR A 24 -6.56 1.12 7.68
C TYR A 24 -5.51 0.00 7.69
N GLN A 25 -4.30 0.29 8.19
CA GLN A 25 -3.18 -0.67 8.20
C GLN A 25 -3.48 -1.94 9.02
N VAL A 26 -4.34 -1.84 10.04
CA VAL A 26 -4.70 -2.97 10.92
C VAL A 26 -6.13 -3.47 10.69
N ASP A 27 -6.87 -2.86 9.76
CA ASP A 27 -8.24 -3.25 9.47
C ASP A 27 -8.28 -4.71 8.97
N PRO A 28 -9.19 -5.56 9.49
CA PRO A 28 -9.27 -6.95 9.09
C PRO A 28 -9.39 -7.16 7.57
N ILE A 29 -10.08 -6.27 6.86
CA ILE A 29 -10.24 -6.35 5.41
C ILE A 29 -8.89 -6.12 4.69
N HIS A 30 -8.10 -5.15 5.16
CA HIS A 30 -6.77 -4.88 4.61
C HIS A 30 -5.83 -6.06 4.88
N VAL A 31 -5.82 -6.56 6.12
CA VAL A 31 -5.00 -7.71 6.53
C VAL A 31 -5.35 -8.96 5.71
N ASP A 32 -6.64 -9.24 5.52
CA ASP A 32 -7.11 -10.37 4.72
C ASP A 32 -6.73 -10.25 3.25
N PHE A 33 -6.79 -9.03 2.69
CA PHE A 33 -6.31 -8.75 1.33
C PHE A 33 -4.81 -9.06 1.20
N VAL A 34 -3.97 -8.55 2.10
CA VAL A 34 -2.52 -8.81 2.05
C VAL A 34 -2.25 -10.31 2.19
N ASN A 35 -2.90 -10.99 3.13
CA ASN A 35 -2.70 -12.42 3.34
C ASN A 35 -3.11 -13.25 2.12
N SER A 36 -4.20 -12.88 1.45
CA SER A 36 -4.73 -13.60 0.29
C SER A 36 -3.94 -13.31 -0.98
N CYS A 37 -3.39 -12.10 -1.12
CA CYS A 37 -2.85 -11.60 -2.39
C CYS A 37 -1.32 -11.47 -2.43
N LYS A 38 -0.61 -11.55 -1.30
CA LYS A 38 0.85 -11.31 -1.25
C LYS A 38 1.71 -12.18 -2.16
N SER A 39 1.19 -13.32 -2.61
CA SER A 39 1.88 -14.19 -3.55
C SER A 39 1.88 -13.66 -5.00
N TYR A 40 1.04 -12.67 -5.32
CA TYR A 40 0.94 -12.10 -6.65
C TYR A 40 2.00 -11.04 -6.95
N TRP A 41 2.72 -10.53 -5.94
CA TRP A 41 3.78 -9.55 -6.14
C TRP A 41 5.13 -10.07 -5.65
N SER A 42 6.19 -9.67 -6.35
CA SER A 42 7.57 -9.96 -5.96
C SER A 42 8.15 -8.91 -5.01
N SER A 43 7.63 -7.68 -5.05
CA SER A 43 8.09 -6.57 -4.22
C SER A 43 6.99 -5.53 -4.02
N VAL A 44 7.09 -4.76 -2.93
CA VAL A 44 6.20 -3.62 -2.62
C VAL A 44 7.07 -2.48 -2.12
N LYS A 45 6.76 -1.25 -2.55
CA LYS A 45 7.41 -0.02 -2.10
C LYS A 45 6.33 0.96 -1.65
N ILE A 46 6.41 1.40 -0.39
CA ILE A 46 5.42 2.28 0.24
C ILE A 46 6.08 3.62 0.53
N TYR A 47 5.35 4.70 0.26
CA TYR A 47 5.74 6.06 0.60
C TYR A 47 4.59 6.73 1.34
N ASP A 48 4.82 7.09 2.59
CA ASP A 48 3.89 7.89 3.39
C ASP A 48 4.31 9.36 3.29
N PHE A 49 3.35 10.22 2.97
CA PHE A 49 3.55 11.67 2.88
C PHE A 49 2.63 12.35 3.91
N GLU A 50 3.20 13.21 4.75
CA GLU A 50 2.46 13.99 5.77
C GLU A 50 1.96 15.34 5.23
#